data_AF-Q9AKL4-F1
#
_entry.id   AF-Q9AKL4-F1
#
_cell.length_a   1.000
_cell.length_b   1.000
_cell.length_c   1.000
_cell.angle_alpha   90.00
_cell.angle_beta   90.00
_cell.angle_gamma   90.00
#
_symmetry.space_group_name_H-M   'P 1'
#
loop_
_entity.id
_entity.type
_entity.pdbx_description
1 polymer ?
#
loop_
_entity_poly.entity_id
_entity_poly.type
_entity_poly.pdbx_seq_one_letter_code
_entity_poly.pdbx_strand_id
1 'polypeptide(L)'
;MEDIDIWQKKFEVCDYSKKLIDRIKYLNTIVDSPIDITEIEKGLYYTRKYHASQMRQSGEPYYSHPIEVAIMLADFTAPEAPKLYKSYMINVALLHDAIEDTICTHADISKIFDKNIADSVERLTRIKPYGKISSGAIIQNKKIN
;
A
#
# COMPACT_ATOMS: atom_id res chain seq x y z
N MET A 1 16.44 -4.07 -6.05
CA MET A 1 17.07 -4.92 -5.01
C MET A 1 18.08 -4.16 -4.13
N GLU A 2 18.75 -3.13 -4.64
CA GLU A 2 19.84 -2.41 -3.95
C GLU A 2 19.49 -1.70 -2.63
N ASP A 3 18.20 -1.47 -2.33
CA ASP A 3 17.81 -0.60 -1.22
C ASP A 3 17.38 -1.34 0.06
N ILE A 4 17.32 -2.68 0.06
CA ILE A 4 16.75 -3.45 1.19
C ILE A 4 17.46 -3.12 2.52
N ASP A 5 18.77 -2.89 2.49
CA ASP A 5 19.57 -2.61 3.70
C ASP A 5 19.85 -1.11 3.90
N ILE A 6 19.44 -0.24 2.97
CA ILE A 6 19.78 1.18 2.98
C ILE A 6 18.57 2.12 2.81
N TRP A 7 17.35 1.57 2.71
CA TRP A 7 16.14 2.37 2.49
C TRP A 7 15.96 3.44 3.56
N GLN A 8 16.31 3.17 4.83
CA GLN A 8 16.22 4.13 5.93
C GLN A 8 17.07 5.39 5.67
N LYS A 9 18.25 5.22 5.07
CA LYS A 9 19.14 6.34 4.72
C LYS A 9 18.63 7.16 3.54
N LYS A 10 17.78 6.54 2.70
CA LYS A 10 17.18 7.15 1.52
C LYS A 10 15.73 7.60 1.76
N PHE A 11 15.19 7.35 2.95
CA PHE A 11 13.82 7.70 3.25
C PHE A 11 13.74 9.19 3.53
N GLU A 12 13.00 9.87 2.68
CA GLU A 12 12.71 11.29 2.83
C GLU A 12 11.23 11.45 3.16
N VAL A 13 10.94 12.34 4.10
CA VAL A 13 9.56 12.70 4.44
C VAL A 13 9.06 13.73 3.43
N CYS A 14 7.88 13.49 2.87
CA CYS A 14 7.11 14.47 2.09
C CYS A 14 5.76 14.69 2.77
N ASP A 15 4.97 15.65 2.28
CA ASP A 15 3.68 16.00 2.88
C ASP A 15 2.73 14.81 2.99
N TYR A 16 2.73 13.91 1.99
CA TYR A 16 1.91 12.71 2.01
C TYR A 16 2.38 11.68 3.02
N SER A 17 3.69 11.38 3.07
CA SER A 17 4.20 10.41 4.05
C SER A 17 4.06 10.94 5.47
N LYS A 18 4.23 12.25 5.69
CA LYS A 18 3.97 12.90 6.97
C LYS A 18 2.52 12.72 7.42
N LYS A 19 1.54 12.94 6.53
CA LYS A 19 0.12 12.74 6.85
C LYS A 19 -0.16 11.33 7.37
N LEU A 20 0.33 10.29 6.69
CA LEU A 20 0.14 8.92 7.13
C LEU A 20 0.86 8.64 8.45
N ILE A 21 2.14 9.04 8.59
CA ILE A 21 2.93 8.80 9.81
C ILE A 21 2.28 9.47 11.02
N ASP A 22 1.89 10.75 10.91
CA ASP A 22 1.24 11.48 12.00
C ASP A 22 -0.10 10.84 12.36
N ARG A 23 -0.83 10.33 11.36
CA ARG A 23 -2.10 9.65 11.60
C ARG A 23 -1.92 8.31 12.31
N ILE A 24 -0.99 7.47 11.87
CA ILE A 24 -0.65 6.21 12.55
C ILE A 24 -0.15 6.46 13.97
N LYS A 25 0.67 7.50 14.20
CA LYS A 25 1.09 7.90 15.54
C LYS A 25 -0.10 8.19 16.44
N TYR A 26 -1.06 8.97 15.96
CA TYR A 26 -2.28 9.24 16.72
C TYR A 26 -3.09 7.97 16.98
N LEU A 27 -3.36 7.16 15.96
CA LEU A 27 -4.14 5.93 16.10
C LEU A 27 -3.50 4.94 17.08
N ASN A 28 -2.17 4.82 17.06
CA ASN A 28 -1.41 4.02 18.02
C ASN A 28 -1.58 4.47 19.48
N THR A 29 -2.03 5.71 19.75
CA THR A 29 -2.33 6.17 21.13
C THR A 29 -3.70 5.76 21.63
N ILE A 30 -4.61 5.33 20.75
CA ILE A 30 -6.01 5.05 21.09
C ILE A 30 -6.41 3.57 20.89
N VAL A 31 -5.49 2.73 20.42
CA VAL A 31 -5.72 1.29 20.23
C VAL A 31 -4.90 0.47 21.23
N ASP A 32 -5.40 -0.70 21.60
CA ASP A 32 -4.69 -1.63 22.49
C ASP A 32 -3.46 -2.27 21.83
N SER A 33 -3.47 -2.39 20.50
CA SER A 33 -2.40 -3.03 19.73
C SER A 33 -1.87 -2.05 18.67
N PRO A 34 -0.84 -1.25 19.00
CA PRO A 34 -0.24 -0.31 18.06
C PRO A 34 0.54 -1.06 16.97
N ILE A 35 0.62 -0.46 15.78
CA ILE A 35 1.39 -1.01 14.65
C ILE A 35 2.77 -0.35 14.56
N ASP A 36 3.75 -1.09 14.03
CA ASP A 36 5.13 -0.59 13.89
C ASP A 36 5.23 0.47 12.80
N ILE A 37 5.59 1.69 13.20
CA ILE A 37 5.77 2.85 12.29
C ILE A 37 6.94 2.62 11.33
N THR A 38 8.00 1.92 11.75
CA THR A 38 9.18 1.65 10.91
C THR A 38 8.80 0.82 9.69
N GLU A 39 7.91 -0.16 9.88
CA GLU A 39 7.36 -0.97 8.79
C GLU A 39 6.55 -0.12 7.80
N ILE A 40 5.84 0.90 8.30
CA ILE A 40 5.07 1.82 7.46
C ILE A 40 5.98 2.79 6.70
N GLU A 41 7.06 3.28 7.32
CA GLU A 41 8.08 4.09 6.65
C GLU A 41 8.75 3.31 5.52
N LYS A 42 9.01 2.02 5.71
CA LYS A 42 9.50 1.12 4.66
C LYS A 42 8.48 1.01 3.53
N GLY A 43 7.20 0.78 3.84
CA GLY A 43 6.10 0.79 2.87
C GLY A 43 6.04 2.08 2.05
N LEU A 44 6.13 3.23 2.72
CA LEU A 44 6.13 4.56 2.12
C LEU A 44 7.32 4.76 1.18
N TYR A 45 8.52 4.34 1.60
CA TYR A 45 9.72 4.39 0.77
C TYR A 45 9.51 3.66 -0.55
N TYR A 46 9.09 2.39 -0.51
CA TYR A 46 8.91 1.60 -1.72
C TYR A 46 7.74 2.07 -2.59
N THR A 47 6.65 2.55 -1.97
CA THR A 47 5.53 3.17 -2.68
C THR A 47 5.99 4.38 -3.48
N ARG A 48 6.74 5.28 -2.86
CA ARG A 48 7.34 6.44 -3.54
C ARG A 48 8.32 5.99 -4.61
N LYS A 49 9.19 5.02 -4.32
CA LYS A 49 10.19 4.52 -5.27
C LYS A 49 9.55 4.00 -6.57
N TYR A 50 8.51 3.18 -6.48
CA TYR A 50 7.90 2.58 -7.66
C TYR A 50 7.01 3.55 -8.44
N HIS A 51 6.35 4.49 -7.76
CA HIS A 51 5.44 5.46 -8.38
C HIS A 51 6.06 6.86 -8.55
N ALA A 52 7.38 7.03 -8.38
CA ALA A 52 8.05 8.34 -8.37
C ALA A 52 7.86 9.15 -9.65
N SER A 53 7.81 8.47 -10.81
CA SER A 53 7.71 9.09 -12.14
C SER A 53 6.26 9.21 -12.64
N GLN A 54 5.28 8.78 -11.84
CA GLN A 54 3.89 8.71 -12.25
C GLN A 54 3.09 9.88 -11.67
N MET A 55 2.11 10.35 -12.45
CA MET A 55 1.23 11.45 -12.08
C MET A 55 -0.23 11.03 -12.18
N ARG A 56 -1.07 11.53 -11.28
CA ARG A 56 -2.52 11.44 -11.35
C ARG A 56 -3.05 12.40 -12.41
N GLN A 57 -4.27 12.16 -12.88
CA GLN A 57 -4.98 13.09 -13.76
C GLN A 57 -5.14 14.50 -13.16
N SER A 58 -5.17 14.60 -11.83
CA SER A 58 -5.22 15.87 -11.10
C SER A 58 -3.91 16.66 -11.11
N GLY A 59 -2.80 16.08 -11.60
CA GLY A 59 -1.47 16.69 -11.55
C GLY A 59 -0.69 16.41 -10.26
N GLU A 60 -1.23 15.61 -9.33
CA GLU A 60 -0.49 15.18 -8.14
C GLU A 60 0.35 13.92 -8.41
N PRO A 61 1.45 13.68 -7.68
CA PRO A 61 2.22 12.45 -7.81
C PRO A 61 1.37 11.20 -7.52
N TYR A 62 1.53 10.12 -8.29
CA TYR A 62 0.66 8.93 -8.15
C TYR A 62 0.76 8.29 -6.77
N TYR A 63 1.94 8.28 -6.14
CA TYR A 63 2.13 7.74 -4.79
C TYR A 63 1.22 8.40 -3.74
N SER A 64 0.66 9.59 -3.99
CA SER A 64 -0.36 10.19 -3.12
C SER A 64 -1.60 9.30 -2.97
N HIS A 65 -2.00 8.58 -4.02
CA HIS A 65 -3.20 7.76 -4.02
C HIS A 65 -3.09 6.53 -3.08
N PRO A 66 -2.09 5.64 -3.21
CA PRO A 66 -1.94 4.54 -2.26
C PRO A 66 -1.78 5.00 -0.80
N ILE A 67 -1.17 6.17 -0.58
CA ILE A 67 -1.05 6.77 0.76
C ILE A 67 -2.41 7.21 1.30
N GLU A 68 -3.25 7.87 0.49
CA GLU A 68 -4.63 8.21 0.86
C GLU A 68 -5.45 6.96 1.20
N VAL A 69 -5.30 5.89 0.42
CA VAL A 69 -5.96 4.58 0.68
C VAL A 69 -5.49 3.98 2.00
N ALA A 70 -4.19 4.03 2.29
CA ALA A 70 -3.63 3.55 3.54
C ALA A 70 -4.16 4.34 4.76
N ILE A 71 -4.31 5.67 4.64
CA ILE A 71 -4.92 6.52 5.67
C ILE A 71 -6.37 6.09 5.91
N MET A 72 -7.18 5.98 4.86
CA MET A 72 -8.59 5.56 4.98
C MET A 72 -8.72 4.17 5.62
N LEU A 73 -7.85 3.23 5.26
CA LEU A 73 -7.84 1.89 5.85
C LEU A 73 -7.48 1.93 7.33
N ALA A 74 -6.48 2.71 7.72
CA ALA A 74 -6.10 2.89 9.12
C ALA A 74 -7.24 3.53 9.93
N ASP A 75 -7.86 4.58 9.39
CA ASP A 75 -8.98 5.30 10.00
C ASP A 75 -10.22 4.45 10.22
N PHE A 76 -10.46 3.49 9.32
CA PHE A 76 -11.55 2.54 9.49
C PHE A 76 -11.17 1.42 10.47
N THR A 77 -10.01 0.80 10.28
CA THR A 77 -9.65 -0.42 11.01
C THR A 77 -9.31 -0.16 12.48
N ALA A 78 -8.65 0.95 12.82
CA ALA A 78 -8.30 1.23 14.22
C ALA A 78 -9.54 1.31 15.15
N PRO A 79 -10.61 2.07 14.82
CA PRO A 79 -11.81 2.12 15.66
C PRO A 79 -12.79 0.96 15.40
N GLU A 80 -13.11 0.65 14.14
CA GLU A 80 -14.25 -0.25 13.82
C GLU A 80 -13.86 -1.72 13.81
N ALA A 81 -12.59 -2.03 13.53
CA ALA A 81 -12.12 -3.40 13.37
C ALA A 81 -10.67 -3.57 13.87
N PRO A 82 -10.38 -3.30 15.16
CA PRO A 82 -9.01 -3.21 15.67
C PRO A 82 -8.18 -4.49 15.46
N LYS A 83 -8.83 -5.65 15.34
CA LYS A 83 -8.16 -6.94 14.98
C LYS A 83 -7.55 -6.93 13.57
N LEU A 84 -7.99 -6.02 12.70
CA LEU A 84 -7.50 -5.82 11.33
C LEU A 84 -6.51 -4.64 11.23
N TYR A 85 -6.36 -3.83 12.28
CA TYR A 85 -5.36 -2.76 12.31
C TYR A 85 -3.96 -3.36 12.50
N LYS A 86 -3.29 -3.67 11.38
CA LYS A 86 -1.98 -4.33 11.34
C LYS A 86 -1.07 -3.67 10.32
N SER A 87 0.24 -3.58 10.59
CA SER A 87 1.23 -3.07 9.61
C SER A 87 1.12 -3.77 8.26
N TYR A 88 0.85 -5.07 8.27
CA TYR A 88 0.54 -5.88 7.09
C TYR A 88 -0.53 -5.25 6.19
N MET A 89 -1.68 -4.86 6.75
CA MET A 89 -2.80 -4.31 6.00
C MET A 89 -2.45 -2.95 5.39
N ILE A 90 -1.73 -2.12 6.15
CA ILE A 90 -1.28 -0.80 5.69
C ILE A 90 -0.23 -0.94 4.58
N ASN A 91 0.70 -1.88 4.70
CA ASN A 91 1.69 -2.15 3.65
C ASN A 91 1.06 -2.72 2.37
N VAL A 92 0.05 -3.57 2.48
CA VAL A 92 -0.72 -4.03 1.31
C VAL A 92 -1.44 -2.85 0.63
N ALA A 93 -2.06 -1.95 1.40
CA ALA A 93 -2.71 -0.76 0.83
C ALA A 93 -1.72 0.18 0.13
N LEU A 94 -0.55 0.39 0.72
CA LEU A 94 0.52 1.20 0.14
C LEU A 94 1.03 0.64 -1.19
N LEU A 95 1.05 -0.69 -1.34
CA LEU A 95 1.62 -1.39 -2.50
C LEU A 95 0.57 -1.91 -3.50
N HIS A 96 -0.72 -1.68 -3.28
CA HIS A 96 -1.78 -2.42 -3.98
C HIS A 96 -1.74 -2.30 -5.52
N ASP A 97 -1.28 -1.15 -6.02
CA ASP A 97 -1.13 -0.87 -7.46
C ASP A 97 0.31 -1.10 -7.97
N ALA A 98 1.26 -1.45 -7.10
CA ALA A 98 2.67 -1.52 -7.48
C ALA A 98 2.93 -2.57 -8.57
N ILE A 99 2.30 -3.75 -8.47
CA ILE A 99 2.42 -4.81 -9.50
C ILE A 99 1.66 -4.42 -10.78
N GLU A 100 0.53 -3.71 -10.65
CA GLU A 100 -0.34 -3.39 -11.78
C GLU A 100 0.24 -2.29 -12.67
N ASP A 101 0.73 -1.23 -12.04
CA ASP A 101 1.02 0.04 -12.72
C ASP A 101 2.52 0.35 -12.80
N THR A 102 3.40 -0.49 -12.23
CA THR A 102 4.85 -0.24 -12.22
C THR A 102 5.66 -1.46 -12.65
N ILE A 103 6.99 -1.37 -12.58
CA ILE A 103 7.90 -2.49 -12.83
C ILE A 103 8.02 -3.45 -11.62
N CYS A 104 7.37 -3.15 -10.49
CA CYS A 104 7.44 -3.97 -9.29
C CYS A 104 6.84 -5.35 -9.54
N THR A 105 7.53 -6.40 -9.12
CA THR A 105 7.04 -7.78 -9.25
C THR A 105 6.64 -8.37 -7.90
N HIS A 106 5.83 -9.43 -7.93
CA HIS A 106 5.56 -10.25 -6.73
C HIS A 106 6.85 -10.70 -6.04
N ALA A 107 7.87 -11.10 -6.82
CA ALA A 107 9.16 -11.52 -6.30
C ALA A 107 9.92 -10.38 -5.60
N ASP A 108 9.78 -9.14 -6.08
CA ASP A 108 10.36 -7.97 -5.40
C ASP A 108 9.68 -7.74 -4.05
N ILE A 109 8.34 -7.75 -4.01
CA ILE A 109 7.59 -7.54 -2.77
C ILE A 109 7.88 -8.66 -1.76
N SER A 110 7.95 -9.91 -2.22
CA SER A 110 8.26 -11.07 -1.38
C SER A 110 9.62 -10.95 -0.69
N LYS A 111 10.60 -10.35 -1.39
CA LYS A 111 11.94 -10.13 -0.85
C LYS A 111 12.02 -8.91 0.07
N ILE A 112 11.28 -7.85 -0.25
CA ILE A 112 11.30 -6.61 0.51
C ILE A 112 10.53 -6.77 1.84
N PHE A 113 9.39 -7.44 1.82
CA PHE A 113 8.52 -7.60 2.98
C PHE A 113 8.40 -9.08 3.35
N ASP A 114 7.44 -9.77 2.76
CA ASP A 114 7.24 -11.20 2.88
C ASP A 114 6.30 -11.70 1.78
N LYS A 115 6.16 -13.02 1.69
CA LYS A 115 5.28 -13.67 0.71
C LYS A 115 3.79 -13.31 0.91
N ASN A 116 3.34 -13.09 2.15
CA ASN A 116 1.93 -12.82 2.43
C ASN A 116 1.50 -11.46 1.86
N ILE A 117 2.35 -10.44 2.00
CA ILE A 117 2.12 -9.12 1.42
C ILE A 117 2.12 -9.22 -0.11
N ALA A 118 3.10 -9.93 -0.69
CA ALA A 118 3.18 -10.12 -2.12
C ALA A 118 1.94 -10.84 -2.70
N ASP A 119 1.51 -11.93 -2.07
CA ASP A 119 0.32 -12.67 -2.45
C ASP A 119 -0.94 -11.78 -2.37
N SER A 120 -1.06 -10.93 -1.36
CA SER A 120 -2.21 -10.04 -1.22
C SER A 120 -2.23 -8.93 -2.26
N VAL A 121 -1.09 -8.33 -2.55
CA VAL A 121 -0.98 -7.33 -3.63
C VAL A 121 -1.33 -7.94 -4.98
N GLU A 122 -0.80 -9.14 -5.30
CA GLU A 122 -1.12 -9.84 -6.54
C GLU A 122 -2.61 -10.21 -6.66
N ARG A 123 -3.27 -10.52 -5.53
CA ARG A 123 -4.72 -10.75 -5.50
C ARG A 123 -5.53 -9.49 -5.78
N LEU A 124 -5.02 -8.30 -5.42
CA LEU A 124 -5.66 -7.01 -5.70
C LEU A 124 -5.39 -6.52 -7.13
N THR A 125 -4.28 -6.96 -7.74
CA THR A 125 -3.93 -6.67 -9.12
C THR A 125 -4.94 -7.25 -10.12
N ARG A 126 -5.41 -6.39 -11.02
CA ARG A 126 -6.53 -6.63 -11.93
C ARG A 126 -6.09 -7.14 -13.30
N ILE A 127 -4.80 -7.06 -13.59
CA ILE A 127 -4.20 -7.65 -14.79
C ILE A 127 -4.05 -9.15 -14.53
N LYS A 128 -4.82 -9.95 -15.26
CA LYS A 128 -4.73 -11.42 -15.27
C LYS A 128 -4.27 -11.86 -16.67
N PRO A 129 -3.90 -13.14 -16.87
CA PRO A 129 -3.50 -13.65 -18.19
C PRO A 129 -4.51 -13.38 -19.32
N TYR A 130 -5.75 -13.05 -18.97
CA TYR A 130 -6.87 -12.77 -19.88
C TYR A 130 -7.15 -11.26 -20.09
N GLY A 131 -6.29 -10.36 -19.60
CA GLY A 131 -6.40 -8.90 -19.77
C GLY A 131 -6.70 -8.13 -18.48
N LYS A 132 -6.78 -6.79 -18.59
CA LYS A 132 -7.10 -5.87 -17.47
C LYS A 132 -8.60 -5.86 -17.22
N ILE A 133 -9.02 -6.36 -16.06
CA ILE A 133 -10.44 -6.38 -15.68
C ILE A 133 -10.80 -5.02 -15.09
N SER A 134 -11.57 -4.19 -15.79
CA SER A 134 -12.04 -2.88 -15.30
C SER A 134 -13.12 -2.99 -14.21
N SER A 135 -13.38 -1.92 -13.45
CA SER A 135 -14.24 -2.02 -12.25
C SER A 135 -15.68 -2.30 -12.65
N GLY A 136 -16.06 -1.85 -13.85
CA GLY A 136 -17.35 -2.14 -14.47
C GLY A 136 -17.49 -3.59 -14.95
N ALA A 137 -16.38 -4.28 -15.27
CA ALA A 137 -16.43 -5.67 -15.73
C ALA A 137 -16.68 -6.66 -14.58
N ILE A 138 -16.27 -6.34 -13.35
CA ILE A 138 -16.45 -7.21 -12.17
C ILE A 138 -17.94 -7.41 -11.82
N ILE A 139 -18.80 -6.44 -12.16
CA ILE A 139 -20.23 -6.44 -11.78
C ILE A 139 -21.03 -7.51 -12.56
N GLN A 140 -20.55 -8.00 -13.71
CA GLN A 140 -21.32 -8.96 -14.52
C GLN A 140 -21.18 -10.43 -14.10
N ASN A 141 -20.19 -10.78 -13.27
CA ASN A 141 -19.95 -12.18 -12.87
C ASN A 141 -20.65 -12.62 -11.58
N LYS A 142 -21.53 -11.80 -10.99
CA LYS A 142 -22.34 -12.17 -9.81
C LYS A 142 -23.77 -12.62 -10.11
N LYS A 143 -24.11 -12.89 -11.37
CA LYS A 143 -25.42 -13.38 -11.80
C LYS A 143 -25.40 -14.75 -12.49
N ILE A 144 -24.50 -15.67 -12.13
CA ILE A 144 -24.67 -17.09 -12.51
C ILE A 144 -24.15 -17.98 -11.38
N ASN A 145 -25.11 -18.51 -10.60
CA ASN A 145 -25.16 -19.76 -9.83
C ASN A 145 -26.02 -19.58 -8.58
#